data_AF-A0A524F7V9-F1
#
_entry.id   AF-A0A524F7V9-F1
#
_cell.length_a   1.000
_cell.length_b   1.000
_cell.length_c   1.000
_cell.angle_alpha   90.00
_cell.angle_beta   90.00
_cell.angle_gamma   90.00
#
_symmetry.space_group_name_H-M   'P 1'
#
loop_
_entity.id
_entity.type
_entity.pdbx_description
1 polymer ?
#
loop_
_entity_poly.entity_id
_entity_poly.type
_entity_poly.pdbx_seq_one_letter_code
_entity_poly.pdbx_strand_id
1 'polypeptide(L)'
;MKNMEANSLRIRYTVHPQQFVASIRTSVANREDILKKIGELMGEIPKESIQGTPFCIFYFVTSVADGIDVEYGVPIRSEFQSNTITFRTLPKMESFSMSHKGKLDDLGKAYEKVFQYAYKYGYPSQEFSREVYTHISGNENEHEIEVQFIIHPWNSLLVENMIRELGAEQQGKIMEGLQAIEIETPLEQKFEWLIGVLHKLENVTDESQRYNIISGCAHFFPEEMVIELRQVYEKARENTHTLIEAIDKTLEFMASHKGWGSLPIRKGNVLYTTKSPANPKAFVEARTHLERIKAYCFCPIIRNFLDQNVSVTFCNCGAGWPKQLWEGVFRQPLRIVLVKSLTKGDEECQFAVYLPGE
;
A
#
# COMPACT_ATOMS: atom_id res chain seq x y z
N MET A 1 -21.37 -1.59 -27.10
CA MET A 1 -20.01 -2.16 -27.24
C MET A 1 -19.17 -2.14 -25.95
N LYS A 2 -19.52 -1.41 -24.87
CA LYS A 2 -18.65 -1.25 -23.68
C LYS A 2 -18.80 -2.32 -22.58
N ASN A 3 -19.86 -3.14 -22.58
CA ASN A 3 -20.03 -4.25 -21.61
C ASN A 3 -19.38 -5.58 -22.03
N MET A 4 -18.66 -5.63 -23.16
CA MET A 4 -18.14 -6.89 -23.70
C MET A 4 -16.77 -7.28 -23.15
N GLU A 5 -15.91 -6.32 -22.79
CA GLU A 5 -14.56 -6.64 -22.29
C GLU A 5 -14.56 -7.16 -20.84
N ALA A 6 -15.33 -6.55 -19.93
CA ALA A 6 -15.44 -7.02 -18.54
C ALA A 6 -15.99 -8.45 -18.44
N ASN A 7 -16.89 -8.82 -19.36
CA ASN A 7 -17.48 -10.17 -19.42
C ASN A 7 -16.50 -11.23 -19.98
N SER A 8 -15.44 -10.81 -20.70
CA SER A 8 -14.45 -11.73 -21.28
C SER A 8 -13.35 -12.16 -20.30
N LEU A 9 -13.00 -11.30 -19.35
CA LEU A 9 -11.93 -11.55 -18.37
C LEU A 9 -12.42 -12.15 -17.04
N ARG A 10 -13.74 -12.13 -16.78
CA ARG A 10 -14.35 -12.59 -15.51
C ARG A 10 -13.78 -11.91 -14.26
N ILE A 11 -13.34 -10.66 -14.37
CA ILE A 11 -12.87 -9.86 -13.23
C ILE A 11 -14.06 -9.18 -12.57
N ARG A 12 -14.15 -9.25 -11.24
CA ARG A 12 -15.24 -8.66 -10.45
C ARG A 12 -14.72 -7.60 -9.51
N TYR A 13 -15.43 -6.49 -9.40
CA TYR A 13 -15.28 -5.57 -8.28
C TYR A 13 -16.06 -6.11 -7.08
N THR A 14 -15.49 -6.08 -5.88
CA THR A 14 -16.13 -6.56 -4.66
C THR A 14 -15.78 -5.67 -3.48
N VAL A 15 -16.79 -5.31 -2.70
CA VAL A 15 -16.64 -4.64 -1.40
C VAL A 15 -16.70 -5.71 -0.32
N HIS A 16 -15.57 -5.93 0.34
CA HIS A 16 -15.46 -6.82 1.50
C HIS A 16 -15.82 -6.03 2.76
N PRO A 17 -16.84 -6.44 3.52
CA PRO A 17 -17.12 -5.80 4.79
C PRO A 17 -15.96 -6.03 5.77
N GLN A 18 -15.98 -5.31 6.88
CA GLN A 18 -15.11 -5.61 8.01
C GLN A 18 -15.33 -7.07 8.45
N GLN A 19 -14.26 -7.83 8.67
CA GLN A 19 -14.32 -9.24 9.06
C GLN A 19 -13.52 -9.49 10.33
N PHE A 20 -14.11 -10.20 11.29
CA PHE A 20 -13.37 -10.75 12.42
C PHE A 20 -12.74 -12.08 12.01
N VAL A 21 -11.42 -12.22 12.21
CA VAL A 21 -10.63 -13.34 11.70
C VAL A 21 -9.77 -13.96 12.78
N ALA A 22 -9.57 -15.27 12.65
CA ALA A 22 -8.51 -16.03 13.29
C ALA A 22 -7.40 -16.20 12.26
N SER A 23 -6.19 -15.75 12.56
CA SER A 23 -5.08 -15.78 11.62
C SER A 23 -3.73 -16.02 12.27
N ILE A 24 -2.78 -16.46 11.44
CA ILE A 24 -1.38 -16.64 11.80
C ILE A 24 -0.55 -15.96 10.70
N ARG A 25 0.32 -15.03 11.11
CA ARG A 25 1.33 -14.43 10.23
C ARG A 25 2.66 -15.14 10.41
N THR A 26 3.28 -15.54 9.30
CA THR A 26 4.54 -16.29 9.28
C THR A 26 5.26 -16.07 7.95
N SER A 27 6.55 -16.40 7.91
CA SER A 27 7.23 -16.66 6.63
C SER A 27 7.01 -18.10 6.17
N VAL A 28 6.83 -18.30 4.86
CA VAL A 28 6.82 -19.61 4.20
C VAL A 28 7.89 -19.68 3.10
N ALA A 29 8.44 -20.86 2.84
CA ALA A 29 9.46 -21.01 1.81
C ALA A 29 8.87 -20.95 0.40
N ASN A 30 7.66 -21.51 0.23
CA ASN A 30 6.96 -21.59 -1.03
C ASN A 30 5.44 -21.50 -0.81
N ARG A 31 4.69 -21.49 -1.90
CA ARG A 31 3.24 -21.29 -1.90
C ARG A 31 2.48 -22.56 -1.52
N GLU A 32 3.05 -23.73 -1.80
CA GLU A 32 2.47 -25.04 -1.47
C GLU A 32 2.32 -25.22 0.05
N ASP A 33 3.28 -24.70 0.82
CA ASP A 33 3.27 -24.72 2.29
C ASP A 33 2.02 -24.02 2.87
N ILE A 34 1.45 -23.05 2.15
CA ILE A 34 0.27 -22.29 2.58
C ILE A 34 -0.96 -23.21 2.66
N LEU A 35 -1.15 -24.12 1.69
CA LEU A 35 -2.30 -25.03 1.67
C LEU A 35 -2.30 -25.95 2.88
N LYS A 36 -1.12 -26.48 3.23
CA LYS A 36 -0.93 -27.32 4.42
C LYS A 36 -1.23 -26.54 5.70
N LYS A 37 -0.67 -25.33 5.81
CA LYS A 37 -0.87 -24.44 6.97
C LYS A 37 -2.32 -24.01 7.17
N ILE A 38 -3.05 -23.76 6.08
CA ILE A 38 -4.50 -23.53 6.13
C ILE A 38 -5.23 -24.76 6.67
N GLY A 39 -4.86 -25.97 6.20
CA GLY A 39 -5.43 -27.22 6.71
C GLY A 39 -5.21 -27.42 8.21
N GLU A 40 -4.00 -27.14 8.71
CA GLU A 40 -3.64 -27.18 10.12
C GLU A 40 -4.48 -26.19 10.94
N LEU A 41 -4.53 -24.92 10.51
CA LEU A 41 -5.35 -23.89 11.16
C LEU A 41 -6.83 -24.28 11.24
N MET A 42 -7.39 -24.77 10.14
CA MET A 42 -8.79 -25.18 10.08
C MET A 42 -9.10 -26.38 11.00
N GLY A 43 -8.09 -27.20 11.34
CA GLY A 43 -8.20 -28.28 12.31
C GLY A 43 -8.19 -27.81 13.77
N GLU A 44 -7.55 -26.67 14.05
CA GLU A 44 -7.49 -26.06 15.39
C GLU A 44 -8.74 -25.24 15.73
N ILE A 45 -9.45 -24.72 14.72
CA ILE A 45 -10.60 -23.83 14.92
C ILE A 45 -11.88 -24.63 15.17
N PRO A 46 -12.66 -24.33 16.23
CA PRO A 46 -13.97 -24.93 16.44
C PRO A 46 -14.89 -24.67 15.24
N LYS A 47 -15.53 -25.71 14.71
CA LYS A 47 -16.30 -25.64 13.45
C LYS A 47 -17.44 -24.63 13.51
N GLU A 48 -18.07 -24.50 14.68
CA GLU A 48 -19.14 -23.55 14.97
C GLU A 48 -18.68 -22.08 14.95
N SER A 49 -17.38 -21.83 15.14
CA SER A 49 -16.80 -20.49 15.09
C SER A 49 -16.56 -20.03 13.66
N ILE A 50 -16.38 -20.93 12.70
CA ILE A 50 -16.06 -20.59 11.30
C ILE A 50 -17.28 -19.97 10.61
N GLN A 51 -17.09 -18.82 9.94
CA GLN A 51 -18.15 -18.12 9.21
C GLN A 51 -17.78 -17.73 7.77
N GLY A 52 -16.62 -18.15 7.28
CA GLY A 52 -16.17 -17.77 5.94
C GLY A 52 -15.15 -18.72 5.36
N THR A 53 -14.64 -18.34 4.20
CA THR A 53 -13.65 -19.10 3.46
C THR A 53 -12.24 -18.74 3.93
N PRO A 54 -11.32 -19.71 4.04
CA PRO A 54 -9.93 -19.42 4.35
C PRO A 54 -9.30 -18.50 3.31
N PHE A 55 -8.39 -17.65 3.78
CA PHE A 55 -7.67 -16.69 2.96
C PHE A 55 -6.18 -16.69 3.31
N CYS A 56 -5.39 -16.08 2.43
CA CYS A 56 -4.00 -15.75 2.68
C CYS A 56 -3.72 -14.33 2.18
N ILE A 57 -3.14 -13.49 3.02
CA ILE A 57 -2.61 -12.17 2.68
C ILE A 57 -1.12 -12.33 2.39
N PHE A 58 -0.65 -11.75 1.29
CA PHE A 58 0.76 -11.73 0.89
C PHE A 58 1.29 -10.30 1.01
N TYR A 59 2.24 -10.07 1.92
CA TYR A 59 2.80 -8.74 2.16
C TYR A 59 3.95 -8.46 1.18
N PHE A 60 3.90 -7.31 0.50
CA PHE A 60 4.97 -6.90 -0.43
C PHE A 60 6.06 -6.09 0.27
N VAL A 61 5.71 -5.43 1.37
CA VAL A 61 6.62 -4.61 2.17
C VAL A 61 6.69 -5.24 3.56
N THR A 62 7.86 -5.76 3.91
CA THR A 62 8.08 -6.51 5.14
C THR A 62 9.55 -6.51 5.54
N SER A 63 9.85 -6.65 6.83
CA SER A 63 11.21 -6.89 7.34
C SER A 63 11.65 -8.36 7.21
N VAL A 64 10.75 -9.28 6.83
CA VAL A 64 11.07 -10.70 6.63
C VAL A 64 12.15 -10.87 5.56
N ALA A 65 13.31 -11.42 5.96
CA ALA A 65 14.49 -11.53 5.11
C ALA A 65 14.49 -12.75 4.18
N ASP A 66 13.87 -13.85 4.61
CA ASP A 66 13.87 -15.13 3.90
C ASP A 66 12.44 -15.67 3.79
N GLY A 67 12.07 -16.15 2.60
CA GLY A 67 10.74 -16.68 2.29
C GLY A 67 9.73 -15.60 1.91
N ILE A 68 8.45 -15.95 2.01
CA ILE A 68 7.29 -15.14 1.65
C ILE A 68 6.54 -14.82 2.94
N ASP A 69 6.41 -13.53 3.27
CA ASP A 69 5.63 -13.07 4.43
C ASP A 69 4.14 -13.14 4.13
N VAL A 70 3.46 -14.01 4.87
CA VAL A 70 2.05 -14.31 4.66
C VAL A 70 1.27 -14.30 5.97
N GLU A 71 0.01 -13.85 5.91
CA GLU A 71 -0.97 -14.06 6.97
C GLU A 71 -2.12 -14.91 6.42
N TYR A 72 -2.19 -16.17 6.85
CA TYR A 72 -3.30 -17.06 6.52
C TYR A 72 -4.30 -17.09 7.66
N GLY A 73 -5.58 -17.16 7.31
CA GLY A 73 -6.64 -17.03 8.29
C GLY A 73 -8.00 -17.47 7.77
N VAL A 74 -8.99 -17.41 8.65
CA VAL A 74 -10.39 -17.66 8.32
C VAL A 74 -11.30 -16.69 9.08
N PRO A 75 -12.38 -16.19 8.46
CA PRO A 75 -13.39 -15.42 9.17
C PRO A 75 -14.08 -16.26 10.26
N ILE A 76 -14.18 -15.71 11.47
CA ILE A 76 -14.75 -16.36 12.66
C ILE A 76 -15.81 -15.49 13.34
N ARG A 77 -16.77 -16.13 14.06
CA ARG A 77 -17.86 -15.46 14.79
C ARG A 77 -17.42 -14.93 16.16
N SER A 78 -16.53 -15.66 16.83
CA SER A 78 -16.11 -15.38 18.20
C SER A 78 -14.72 -15.94 18.45
N GLU A 79 -14.01 -15.32 19.39
CA GLU A 79 -12.74 -15.84 19.91
C GLU A 79 -12.94 -17.19 20.60
N PHE A 80 -11.85 -17.94 20.68
CA PHE A 80 -11.75 -19.20 21.41
C PHE A 80 -10.35 -19.29 22.03
N GLN A 81 -10.16 -20.22 22.96
CA GLN A 81 -8.86 -20.35 23.61
C GLN A 81 -7.81 -20.86 22.63
N SER A 82 -6.78 -20.06 22.37
CA SER A 82 -5.61 -20.44 21.59
C SER A 82 -4.38 -19.66 22.09
N ASN A 83 -3.21 -20.29 21.97
CA ASN A 83 -1.92 -19.66 22.27
C ASN A 83 -1.12 -19.30 21.00
N THR A 84 -1.61 -19.74 19.84
CA THR A 84 -0.90 -19.66 18.54
C THR A 84 -1.64 -18.79 17.54
N ILE A 85 -2.96 -18.65 17.68
CA ILE A 85 -3.82 -17.92 16.75
C ILE A 85 -4.02 -16.49 17.25
N THR A 86 -3.86 -15.54 16.33
CA THR A 86 -4.19 -14.14 16.56
C THR A 86 -5.63 -13.88 16.15
N PHE A 87 -6.35 -13.15 16.99
CA PHE A 87 -7.69 -12.65 16.68
C PHE A 87 -7.60 -11.18 16.32
N ARG A 88 -8.07 -10.82 15.13
CA ARG A 88 -8.10 -9.42 14.71
C ARG A 88 -9.25 -9.13 13.78
N THR A 89 -9.47 -7.84 13.59
CA THR A 89 -10.44 -7.34 12.63
C THR A 89 -9.70 -6.91 11.37
N LEU A 90 -10.03 -7.52 10.23
CA LEU A 90 -9.67 -6.97 8.93
C LEU A 90 -10.64 -5.83 8.61
N PRO A 91 -10.14 -4.65 8.19
CA PRO A 91 -11.00 -3.51 7.86
C PRO A 91 -11.85 -3.83 6.64
N LYS A 92 -12.85 -2.98 6.38
CA LYS A 92 -13.54 -2.95 5.10
C LYS A 92 -12.49 -2.77 3.99
N MET A 93 -12.57 -3.57 2.94
CA MET A 93 -11.66 -3.52 1.79
C MET A 93 -12.44 -3.55 0.49
N GLU A 94 -11.83 -3.05 -0.58
CA GLU A 94 -12.36 -3.13 -1.93
C GLU A 94 -11.34 -3.86 -2.81
N SER A 95 -11.81 -4.70 -3.71
CA SER A 95 -10.92 -5.47 -4.57
C SER A 95 -11.42 -5.60 -6.00
N PHE A 96 -10.47 -5.77 -6.92
CA PHE A 96 -10.73 -6.52 -8.14
C PHE A 96 -10.32 -7.97 -7.93
N SER A 97 -11.16 -8.92 -8.33
CA SER A 97 -10.88 -10.34 -8.14
C SER A 97 -11.17 -11.19 -9.35
N MET A 98 -10.46 -12.31 -9.45
CA MET A 98 -10.63 -13.32 -10.49
C MET A 98 -10.46 -14.71 -9.88
N SER A 99 -11.36 -15.63 -10.22
CA SER A 99 -11.21 -17.04 -9.84
C SER A 99 -10.22 -17.74 -10.77
N HIS A 100 -9.24 -18.40 -10.18
CA HIS A 100 -8.32 -19.32 -10.81
C HIS A 100 -8.73 -20.76 -10.49
N LYS A 101 -8.67 -21.64 -11.50
CA LYS A 101 -8.87 -23.08 -11.33
C LYS A 101 -7.69 -23.82 -11.94
N GLY A 102 -7.01 -24.63 -11.15
CA GLY A 102 -5.84 -25.39 -11.60
C GLY A 102 -4.64 -25.24 -10.68
N LYS A 103 -3.45 -25.49 -11.23
CA LYS A 103 -2.19 -25.52 -10.49
C LYS A 103 -1.81 -24.16 -9.91
N LEU A 104 -1.08 -24.17 -8.79
CA LEU A 104 -0.58 -22.94 -8.16
C LEU A 104 0.39 -22.17 -9.06
N ASP A 105 1.21 -22.87 -9.86
CA ASP A 105 2.16 -22.27 -10.81
C ASP A 105 1.50 -21.33 -11.83
N ASP A 106 0.22 -21.57 -12.15
CA ASP A 106 -0.53 -20.77 -13.11
C ASP A 106 -1.17 -19.52 -12.51
N LEU A 107 -1.14 -19.35 -11.17
CA LEU A 107 -1.72 -18.18 -10.49
C LEU A 107 -1.12 -16.86 -10.97
N GLY A 108 0.15 -16.86 -11.38
CA GLY A 108 0.82 -15.68 -11.93
C GLY A 108 0.05 -15.05 -13.10
N LYS A 109 -0.62 -15.86 -13.93
CA LYS A 109 -1.45 -15.38 -15.04
C LYS A 109 -2.73 -14.69 -14.56
N ALA A 110 -3.32 -15.17 -13.46
CA ALA A 110 -4.49 -14.54 -12.85
C ALA A 110 -4.10 -13.20 -12.19
N TYR A 111 -3.00 -13.18 -11.43
CA TYR A 111 -2.42 -11.95 -10.88
C TYR A 111 -2.16 -10.91 -11.97
N GLU A 112 -1.47 -11.29 -13.05
CA GLU A 112 -1.15 -10.38 -14.15
C GLU A 112 -2.41 -9.74 -14.73
N LYS A 113 -3.45 -10.54 -15.02
CA LYS A 113 -4.73 -10.04 -15.57
C LYS A 113 -5.42 -9.06 -14.62
N VAL A 114 -5.52 -9.39 -13.33
CA VAL A 114 -6.20 -8.52 -12.36
C VAL A 114 -5.42 -7.22 -12.14
N PHE A 115 -4.10 -7.27 -12.04
CA PHE A 115 -3.26 -6.07 -11.90
C PHE A 115 -3.31 -5.19 -13.14
N GLN A 116 -3.23 -5.76 -14.34
CA GLN A 116 -3.40 -5.03 -15.59
C GLN A 116 -4.78 -4.36 -15.68
N TYR A 117 -5.83 -5.06 -15.25
CA TYR A 117 -7.18 -4.49 -15.19
C TYR A 117 -7.26 -3.31 -14.22
N ALA A 118 -6.76 -3.45 -13.00
CA ALA A 118 -6.75 -2.37 -12.01
C ALA A 118 -5.97 -1.14 -12.52
N TYR A 119 -4.79 -1.35 -13.11
CA TYR A 119 -3.97 -0.28 -13.67
C TYR A 119 -4.58 0.39 -14.90
N LYS A 120 -5.32 -0.35 -15.75
CA LYS A 120 -6.09 0.22 -16.86
C LYS A 120 -7.05 1.31 -16.37
N TYR A 121 -7.64 1.11 -15.19
CA TYR A 121 -8.54 2.07 -14.57
C TYR A 121 -7.88 2.96 -13.51
N GLY A 122 -6.55 2.98 -13.41
CA GLY A 122 -5.84 3.92 -12.54
C GLY A 122 -5.88 3.59 -11.04
N TYR A 123 -6.12 2.33 -10.65
CA TYR A 123 -6.07 1.94 -9.24
C TYR A 123 -4.71 1.40 -8.85
N PRO A 124 -4.06 1.98 -7.83
CA PRO A 124 -2.91 1.34 -7.21
C PRO A 124 -3.35 0.24 -6.23
N SER A 125 -2.49 -0.76 -6.07
CA SER A 125 -2.68 -1.83 -5.09
C SER A 125 -2.31 -1.30 -3.73
N GLN A 126 -2.95 -1.79 -2.67
CA GLN A 126 -2.32 -1.76 -1.36
C GLN A 126 -1.01 -2.55 -1.37
N GLU A 127 -0.20 -2.37 -0.33
CA GLU A 127 1.11 -3.03 -0.16
C GLU A 127 1.02 -4.54 0.16
N PHE A 128 -0.11 -5.16 -0.20
CA PHE A 128 -0.37 -6.58 -0.11
C PHE A 128 -1.39 -7.02 -1.16
N SER A 129 -1.43 -8.34 -1.40
CA SER A 129 -2.55 -8.99 -2.11
C SER A 129 -3.22 -10.02 -1.22
N ARG A 130 -4.40 -10.49 -1.63
CA ARG A 130 -5.14 -11.51 -0.90
C ARG A 130 -5.58 -12.62 -1.83
N GLU A 131 -5.54 -13.83 -1.32
CA GLU A 131 -6.13 -15.01 -1.95
C GLU A 131 -7.22 -15.58 -1.06
N VAL A 132 -8.28 -16.12 -1.67
CA VAL A 132 -9.35 -16.83 -0.98
C VAL A 132 -9.45 -18.24 -1.57
N TYR A 133 -9.29 -19.26 -0.72
CA TYR A 133 -9.20 -20.65 -1.14
C TYR A 133 -10.59 -21.29 -1.11
N THR A 134 -11.35 -21.15 -2.20
CA THR A 134 -12.74 -21.63 -2.28
C THR A 134 -12.83 -23.14 -2.41
N HIS A 135 -11.81 -23.79 -2.97
CA HIS A 135 -11.69 -25.25 -2.99
C HIS A 135 -10.22 -25.68 -2.92
N ILE A 136 -9.86 -26.44 -1.89
CA ILE A 136 -8.55 -27.11 -1.76
C ILE A 136 -8.76 -28.60 -2.05
N SER A 137 -8.30 -29.06 -3.21
CA SER A 137 -8.40 -30.47 -3.63
C SER A 137 -7.09 -31.23 -3.34
N GLY A 138 -7.18 -32.55 -3.20
CA GLY A 138 -6.00 -33.43 -3.24
C GLY A 138 -5.42 -33.57 -4.65
N ASN A 139 -6.15 -33.16 -5.68
CA ASN A 139 -5.68 -33.04 -7.06
C ASN A 139 -5.28 -31.59 -7.33
N GLU A 140 -4.00 -31.35 -7.61
CA GLU A 140 -3.44 -30.02 -7.87
C GLU A 140 -4.12 -29.27 -9.03
N ASN A 141 -4.77 -29.98 -9.95
CA ASN A 141 -5.47 -29.39 -11.10
C ASN A 141 -6.88 -28.90 -10.77
N GLU A 142 -7.31 -29.08 -9.53
CA GLU A 142 -8.67 -28.79 -9.09
C GLU A 142 -8.74 -27.72 -8.01
N HIS A 143 -7.61 -27.14 -7.56
CA HIS A 143 -7.67 -26.00 -6.66
C HIS A 143 -8.50 -24.87 -7.29
N GLU A 144 -9.38 -24.26 -6.49
CA GLU A 144 -10.09 -23.04 -6.86
C GLU A 144 -9.69 -21.95 -5.86
N ILE A 145 -9.05 -20.90 -6.40
CA ILE A 145 -8.49 -19.79 -5.62
C ILE A 145 -8.96 -18.50 -6.27
N GLU A 146 -9.58 -17.62 -5.49
CA GLU A 146 -9.86 -16.26 -5.91
C GLU A 146 -8.65 -15.37 -5.59
N VAL A 147 -8.01 -14.83 -6.63
CA VAL A 147 -6.94 -13.84 -6.50
C VAL A 147 -7.58 -12.46 -6.39
N GLN A 148 -7.20 -11.70 -5.37
CA GLN A 148 -7.74 -10.37 -5.08
C GLN A 148 -6.62 -9.32 -5.09
N PHE A 149 -6.75 -8.35 -6.00
CA PHE A 149 -6.04 -7.08 -5.95
C PHE A 149 -6.79 -6.17 -4.99
N ILE A 150 -6.16 -5.78 -3.90
CA ILE A 150 -6.77 -4.90 -2.90
C ILE A 150 -6.54 -3.45 -3.32
N ILE A 151 -7.63 -2.72 -3.54
CA ILE A 151 -7.60 -1.35 -4.01
C ILE A 151 -7.16 -0.44 -2.86
N HIS A 152 -6.16 0.41 -3.10
CA HIS A 152 -5.81 1.46 -2.17
C HIS A 152 -6.90 2.55 -2.15
N PRO A 153 -7.53 2.87 -0.98
CA PRO A 153 -8.73 3.69 -0.89
C PRO A 153 -8.40 5.19 -0.93
N TRP A 154 -7.59 5.61 -1.91
CA TRP A 154 -7.10 6.98 -2.03
C TRP A 154 -8.23 8.01 -2.01
N ASN A 155 -9.34 7.74 -2.72
CA ASN A 155 -10.48 8.66 -2.78
C ASN A 155 -11.16 8.84 -1.42
N SER A 156 -11.33 7.76 -0.65
CA SER A 156 -11.91 7.82 0.69
C SER A 156 -10.97 8.57 1.64
N LEU A 157 -9.67 8.26 1.59
CA LEU A 157 -8.66 8.97 2.35
C LEU A 157 -8.65 10.46 2.02
N LEU A 158 -8.74 10.83 0.74
CA LEU A 158 -8.80 12.24 0.34
C LEU A 158 -9.98 12.95 1.00
N VAL A 159 -11.18 12.36 0.96
CA VAL A 159 -12.37 12.92 1.60
C VAL A 159 -12.20 13.02 3.13
N GLU A 160 -11.75 11.95 3.78
CA GLU A 160 -11.52 11.92 5.23
C GLU A 160 -10.50 12.97 5.67
N ASN A 161 -9.38 13.07 4.95
CA ASN A 161 -8.32 14.04 5.23
C ASN A 161 -8.80 15.48 4.96
N MET A 162 -9.58 15.74 3.90
CA MET A 162 -10.18 17.05 3.67
C MET A 162 -11.14 17.45 4.80
N ILE A 163 -11.98 16.52 5.26
CA ILE A 163 -12.90 16.78 6.39
C ILE A 163 -12.10 17.06 7.66
N ARG A 164 -11.04 16.30 7.93
CA ARG A 164 -10.20 16.50 9.11
C ARG A 164 -9.52 17.88 9.11
N GLU A 165 -8.95 18.30 7.99
CA GLU A 165 -8.16 19.54 7.92
C GLU A 165 -8.99 20.80 7.66
N LEU A 166 -10.13 20.69 6.96
CA LEU A 166 -10.93 21.85 6.51
C LEU A 166 -12.39 21.85 7.01
N GLY A 167 -12.88 20.72 7.55
CA GLY A 167 -14.28 20.53 7.88
C GLY A 167 -15.16 20.13 6.69
N ALA A 168 -16.33 19.55 6.99
CA ALA A 168 -17.25 19.00 6.00
C ALA A 168 -17.83 20.05 5.03
N GLU A 169 -18.07 21.28 5.49
CA GLU A 169 -18.61 22.35 4.64
C GLU A 169 -17.63 22.71 3.51
N GLN A 170 -16.36 22.95 3.86
CA GLN A 170 -15.34 23.32 2.88
C GLN A 170 -15.01 22.15 1.96
N GLN A 171 -14.98 20.92 2.48
CA GLN A 171 -14.87 19.72 1.67
C GLN A 171 -16.00 19.61 0.64
N GLY A 172 -17.26 19.88 1.04
CA GLY A 172 -18.40 19.91 0.12
C GLY A 172 -18.23 20.91 -1.03
N LYS A 173 -17.78 22.14 -0.72
CA LYS A 173 -17.50 23.18 -1.74
C LYS A 173 -16.40 22.77 -2.73
N ILE A 174 -15.36 22.08 -2.25
CA ILE A 174 -14.31 21.53 -3.13
C ILE A 174 -14.93 20.49 -4.08
N MET A 175 -15.76 19.58 -3.56
CA MET A 175 -16.38 18.52 -4.36
C MET A 175 -17.49 19.00 -5.30
N GLU A 176 -18.12 20.13 -5.02
CA GLU A 176 -19.25 20.66 -5.79
C GLU A 176 -18.90 20.84 -7.28
N GLY A 177 -19.75 20.31 -8.17
CA GLY A 177 -19.54 20.42 -9.62
C GLY A 177 -18.44 19.51 -10.20
N LEU A 178 -17.76 18.70 -9.38
CA LEU A 178 -16.92 17.62 -9.87
C LEU A 178 -17.78 16.39 -10.17
N GLN A 179 -17.54 15.77 -11.32
CA GLN A 179 -18.23 14.54 -11.69
C GLN A 179 -17.85 13.40 -10.73
N ALA A 180 -18.81 12.59 -10.31
CA ALA A 180 -18.53 11.39 -9.52
C ALA A 180 -17.67 10.40 -10.32
N ILE A 181 -16.68 9.81 -9.65
CA ILE A 181 -15.88 8.71 -10.20
C ILE A 181 -16.52 7.39 -9.80
N GLU A 182 -16.85 6.57 -10.79
CA GLU A 182 -17.26 5.19 -10.62
C GLU A 182 -16.05 4.25 -10.74
N ILE A 183 -16.22 2.99 -10.32
CA ILE A 183 -15.15 2.01 -10.30
C ILE A 183 -14.43 1.92 -11.67
N GLU A 184 -15.19 1.84 -12.76
CA GLU A 184 -14.66 1.72 -14.12
C GLU A 184 -14.63 3.04 -14.93
N THR A 185 -14.68 4.19 -14.26
CA THR A 185 -14.47 5.48 -14.94
C THR A 185 -13.14 5.45 -15.72
N PRO A 186 -13.11 5.87 -17.00
CA PRO A 186 -11.90 5.89 -17.81
C PRO A 186 -10.76 6.66 -17.14
N LEU A 187 -9.53 6.22 -17.41
CA LEU A 187 -8.32 6.76 -16.78
C LEU A 187 -8.18 8.28 -17.00
N GLU A 188 -8.50 8.76 -18.20
CA GLU A 188 -8.46 10.18 -18.57
C GLU A 188 -9.46 11.00 -17.74
N GLN A 189 -10.69 10.51 -17.57
CA GLN A 189 -11.71 11.18 -16.76
C GLN A 189 -11.33 11.21 -15.27
N LYS A 190 -10.68 10.14 -14.76
CA LYS A 190 -10.15 10.14 -13.39
C LYS A 190 -9.02 11.15 -13.22
N PHE A 191 -8.17 11.28 -14.22
CA PHE A 191 -7.11 12.29 -14.23
C PHE A 191 -7.69 13.71 -14.25
N GLU A 192 -8.66 14.01 -15.12
CA GLU A 192 -9.34 15.31 -15.17
C GLU A 192 -10.00 15.67 -13.84
N TRP A 193 -10.70 14.71 -13.23
CA TRP A 193 -11.27 14.89 -11.90
C TRP A 193 -10.20 15.18 -10.85
N LEU A 194 -9.10 14.43 -10.85
CA LEU A 194 -8.00 14.61 -9.90
C LEU A 194 -7.39 16.01 -10.03
N ILE A 195 -7.13 16.48 -11.26
CA ILE A 195 -6.63 17.83 -11.51
C ILE A 195 -7.65 18.88 -11.04
N GLY A 196 -8.95 18.66 -11.28
CA GLY A 196 -10.01 19.53 -10.78
C GLY A 196 -10.03 19.64 -9.25
N VAL A 197 -9.88 18.52 -8.54
CA VAL A 197 -9.75 18.49 -7.08
C VAL A 197 -8.51 19.28 -6.64
N LEU A 198 -7.34 18.99 -7.22
CA LEU A 198 -6.08 19.62 -6.80
C LEU A 198 -6.11 21.14 -7.00
N HIS A 199 -6.61 21.60 -8.15
CA HIS A 199 -6.74 23.03 -8.42
C HIS A 199 -7.66 23.73 -7.42
N LYS A 200 -8.81 23.12 -7.08
CA LYS A 200 -9.69 23.67 -6.06
C LYS A 200 -9.05 23.67 -4.68
N LEU A 201 -8.35 22.60 -4.32
CA LEU A 201 -7.64 22.48 -3.06
C LEU A 201 -6.61 23.61 -2.93
N GLU A 202 -5.79 23.84 -3.94
CA GLU A 202 -4.76 24.89 -3.99
C GLU A 202 -5.31 26.30 -3.79
N ASN A 203 -6.51 26.57 -4.26
CA ASN A 203 -7.14 27.88 -4.13
C ASN A 203 -7.70 28.17 -2.72
N VAL A 204 -7.95 27.14 -1.90
CA VAL A 204 -8.66 27.29 -0.62
C VAL A 204 -7.85 26.86 0.61
N THR A 205 -6.61 26.42 0.40
CA THR A 205 -5.74 25.90 1.46
C THR A 205 -4.38 26.59 1.45
N ASP A 206 -3.69 26.56 2.58
CA ASP A 206 -2.25 26.84 2.63
C ASP A 206 -1.40 25.59 2.31
N GLU A 207 -0.08 25.75 2.23
CA GLU A 207 0.84 24.64 1.95
C GLU A 207 0.78 23.52 3.00
N SER A 208 0.59 23.87 4.27
CA SER A 208 0.54 22.89 5.38
C SER A 208 -0.72 22.05 5.30
N GLN A 209 -1.87 22.68 5.09
CA GLN A 209 -3.14 22.00 4.90
C GLN A 209 -3.10 21.10 3.67
N ARG A 210 -2.60 21.58 2.52
CA ARG A 210 -2.42 20.72 1.32
C ARG A 210 -1.55 19.52 1.61
N TYR A 211 -0.43 19.75 2.28
CA TYR A 211 0.50 18.70 2.63
C TYR A 211 -0.19 17.65 3.52
N ASN A 212 -0.87 18.05 4.58
CA ASN A 212 -1.57 17.13 5.49
C ASN A 212 -2.65 16.32 4.76
N ILE A 213 -3.43 16.98 3.89
CA ILE A 213 -4.50 16.33 3.12
C ILE A 213 -3.93 15.27 2.19
N ILE A 214 -2.96 15.66 1.35
CA ILE A 214 -2.47 14.81 0.26
C ILE A 214 -1.50 13.74 0.79
N SER A 215 -0.64 14.05 1.76
CA SER A 215 0.23 13.06 2.38
C SER A 215 -0.53 12.01 3.19
N GLY A 216 -1.70 12.38 3.76
CA GLY A 216 -2.61 11.44 4.41
C GLY A 216 -3.28 10.44 3.47
N CYS A 217 -3.14 10.63 2.15
CA CYS A 217 -3.65 9.70 1.14
C CYS A 217 -2.59 8.70 0.66
N ALA A 218 -1.44 8.62 1.34
CA ALA A 218 -0.39 7.68 0.99
C ALA A 218 -0.79 6.22 1.24
N HIS A 219 -0.07 5.30 0.60
CA HIS A 219 -0.18 3.87 0.92
C HIS A 219 0.22 3.63 2.38
N PHE A 220 -0.37 2.61 2.98
CA PHE A 220 -0.14 2.29 4.38
C PHE A 220 1.26 1.68 4.55
N PHE A 221 2.07 2.30 5.39
CA PHE A 221 3.35 1.73 5.79
C PHE A 221 3.09 0.62 6.82
N PRO A 222 3.72 -0.57 6.72
CA PRO A 222 3.50 -1.66 7.67
C PRO A 222 3.76 -1.27 9.12
N GLU A 223 2.76 -1.38 9.98
CA GLU A 223 2.84 -0.98 11.39
C GLU A 223 3.91 -1.79 12.14
N GLU A 224 4.06 -3.07 11.82
CA GLU A 224 5.03 -3.94 12.50
C GLU A 224 6.46 -3.47 12.28
N MET A 225 6.78 -2.98 11.07
CA MET A 225 8.09 -2.41 10.77
C MET A 225 8.32 -1.09 11.52
N VAL A 226 7.29 -0.26 11.70
CA VAL A 226 7.37 0.95 12.53
C VAL A 226 7.65 0.59 13.99
N ILE A 227 6.94 -0.41 14.52
CA ILE A 227 7.13 -0.90 15.89
C ILE A 227 8.55 -1.43 16.09
N GLU A 228 9.03 -2.26 15.17
CA GLU A 228 10.39 -2.82 15.20
C GLU A 228 11.45 -1.71 15.20
N LEU A 229 11.36 -0.77 14.25
CA LEU A 229 12.34 0.30 14.13
C LEU A 229 12.29 1.26 15.32
N ARG A 230 11.11 1.48 15.89
CA ARG A 230 10.93 2.26 17.12
C ARG A 230 11.64 1.60 18.29
N GLN A 231 11.48 0.29 18.48
CA GLN A 231 12.17 -0.43 19.56
C GLN A 231 13.69 -0.34 19.43
N VAL A 232 14.20 -0.45 18.19
CA VAL A 232 15.63 -0.24 17.91
C VAL A 232 16.07 1.18 18.28
N TYR A 233 15.30 2.19 17.87
CA TYR A 233 15.58 3.59 18.19
C TYR A 233 15.52 3.87 19.70
N GLU A 234 14.51 3.39 20.41
CA GLU A 234 14.35 3.58 21.86
C GLU A 234 15.52 2.93 22.62
N LYS A 235 15.90 1.70 22.25
CA LYS A 235 17.08 1.04 22.80
C LYS A 235 18.38 1.81 22.47
N ALA A 236 18.49 2.37 21.27
CA ALA A 236 19.65 3.18 20.92
C ALA A 236 19.70 4.48 21.76
N ARG A 237 18.55 5.10 22.04
CA ARG A 237 18.45 6.30 22.90
C ARG A 237 18.87 6.03 24.34
N GLU A 238 18.62 4.84 24.87
CA GLU A 238 19.09 4.44 26.20
C GLU A 238 20.62 4.25 26.28
N ASN A 239 21.26 3.92 25.16
CA ASN A 239 22.67 3.52 25.10
C ASN A 239 23.59 4.56 24.46
N THR A 240 23.08 5.75 24.12
CA THR A 240 23.82 6.82 23.45
C THR A 240 23.65 8.15 24.18
N HIS A 241 24.58 9.09 23.96
CA HIS A 241 24.56 10.38 24.66
C HIS A 241 23.77 11.42 23.89
N THR A 242 23.65 11.29 22.57
CA THR A 242 22.98 12.28 21.72
C THR A 242 21.83 11.66 20.92
N LEU A 243 20.89 12.50 20.47
CA LEU A 243 19.81 12.08 19.57
C LEU A 243 20.37 11.55 18.24
N ILE A 244 21.41 12.21 17.73
CA ILE A 244 22.03 11.86 16.46
C ILE A 244 22.71 10.49 16.52
N GLU A 245 23.43 10.17 17.60
CA GLU A 245 24.03 8.84 17.80
C GLU A 245 22.96 7.74 17.80
N ALA A 246 21.83 7.96 18.47
CA ALA A 246 20.74 7.00 18.48
C ALA A 246 20.17 6.77 17.06
N ILE A 247 19.99 7.85 16.31
CA ILE A 247 19.49 7.78 14.93
C ILE A 247 20.49 7.06 14.02
N ASP A 248 21.79 7.30 14.17
CA ASP A 248 22.83 6.58 13.44
C ASP A 248 22.76 5.08 13.70
N LYS A 249 22.60 4.67 14.97
CA LYS A 249 22.41 3.27 15.34
C LYS A 249 21.14 2.67 14.73
N THR A 250 20.05 3.43 14.65
CA THR A 250 18.82 3.02 13.97
C THR A 250 19.05 2.82 12.47
N LEU A 251 19.80 3.70 11.81
CA LEU A 251 20.13 3.57 10.39
C LEU A 251 21.11 2.42 10.12
N GLU A 252 22.08 2.18 11.00
CA GLU A 252 22.98 1.01 10.95
C GLU A 252 22.19 -0.29 11.01
N PHE A 253 21.18 -0.37 11.89
CA PHE A 253 20.27 -1.51 11.95
C PHE A 253 19.55 -1.73 10.62
N MET A 254 18.91 -0.69 10.06
CA MET A 254 18.24 -0.78 8.76
C MET A 254 19.21 -1.28 7.68
N ALA A 255 20.45 -0.77 7.66
CA ALA A 255 21.45 -1.16 6.68
C ALA A 255 21.90 -2.63 6.81
N SER A 256 21.89 -3.16 8.03
CA SER A 256 22.27 -4.55 8.31
C SER A 256 21.14 -5.56 8.06
N HIS A 257 19.90 -5.10 7.95
CA HIS A 257 18.72 -5.97 7.91
C HIS A 257 18.04 -5.96 6.54
N LYS A 258 18.09 -7.11 5.85
CA LYS A 258 17.73 -7.25 4.42
C LYS A 258 16.31 -6.80 4.05
N GLY A 259 15.38 -6.78 4.99
CA GLY A 259 13.99 -6.38 4.72
C GLY A 259 13.76 -4.87 4.60
N TRP A 260 14.76 -4.04 4.93
CA TRP A 260 14.68 -2.60 4.74
C TRP A 260 15.20 -2.23 3.35
N GLY A 261 14.32 -1.69 2.49
CA GLY A 261 14.63 -1.31 1.11
C GLY A 261 15.62 -0.14 0.98
N SER A 262 15.24 0.92 0.26
CA SER A 262 16.14 2.07 0.08
C SER A 262 16.41 2.80 1.39
N LEU A 263 17.67 2.83 1.80
CA LEU A 263 18.10 3.45 3.04
C LEU A 263 18.10 4.98 2.93
N PRO A 264 17.60 5.70 3.94
CA PRO A 264 17.75 7.15 4.00
C PRO A 264 19.22 7.55 4.19
N ILE A 265 19.59 8.68 3.60
CA ILE A 265 20.91 9.30 3.79
C ILE A 265 20.75 10.45 4.79
N ARG A 266 21.44 10.37 5.94
CA ARG A 266 21.46 11.46 6.91
C ARG A 266 22.49 12.52 6.55
N LYS A 267 22.10 13.80 6.58
CA LYS A 267 23.01 14.95 6.54
C LYS A 267 22.64 15.91 7.66
N GLY A 268 23.46 15.96 8.71
CA GLY A 268 23.14 16.72 9.92
C GLY A 268 21.86 16.21 10.57
N ASN A 269 20.87 17.10 10.74
CA ASN A 269 19.56 16.82 11.32
C ASN A 269 18.47 16.49 10.28
N VAL A 270 18.84 16.12 9.06
CA VAL A 270 17.89 15.79 7.99
C VAL A 270 18.16 14.39 7.45
N LEU A 271 17.11 13.57 7.34
CA LEU A 271 17.13 12.31 6.59
C LEU A 271 16.58 12.55 5.19
N TYR A 272 17.37 12.21 4.17
CA TYR A 272 16.94 12.22 2.78
C TYR A 272 16.52 10.81 2.36
N THR A 273 15.25 10.63 2.04
CA THR A 273 14.70 9.37 1.52
C THR A 273 14.42 9.51 0.04
N THR A 274 15.08 8.69 -0.79
CA THR A 274 14.85 8.62 -2.25
C THR A 274 14.10 7.33 -2.58
N LYS A 275 13.04 7.41 -3.37
CA LYS A 275 12.30 6.20 -3.79
C LYS A 275 13.13 5.38 -4.78
N SER A 276 12.83 4.10 -4.90
CA SER A 276 13.29 3.30 -6.05
C SER A 276 12.35 3.47 -7.23
N PRO A 277 12.77 3.21 -8.47
CA PRO A 277 11.86 3.20 -9.62
C PRO A 277 10.79 2.09 -9.50
N ALA A 278 9.55 2.38 -9.88
CA ALA A 278 8.47 1.39 -9.92
C ALA A 278 8.74 0.24 -10.91
N ASN A 279 9.42 0.52 -12.01
CA ASN A 279 9.93 -0.48 -12.94
C ASN A 279 11.43 -0.23 -13.17
N PRO A 280 12.31 -0.83 -12.34
CA PRO A 280 13.77 -0.62 -12.44
C PRO A 280 14.34 -0.98 -13.81
N LYS A 281 13.84 -2.05 -14.43
CA LYS A 281 14.28 -2.47 -15.76
C LYS A 281 13.96 -1.41 -16.81
N ALA A 282 12.70 -0.99 -16.90
CA ALA A 282 12.28 0.04 -17.84
C ALA A 282 12.96 1.40 -17.58
N PHE A 283 13.27 1.71 -16.31
CA PHE A 283 13.98 2.92 -15.93
C PHE A 283 15.42 2.94 -16.47
N VAL A 284 16.12 1.81 -16.41
CA VAL A 284 17.48 1.65 -16.96
C VAL A 284 17.46 1.63 -18.49
N GLU A 285 16.45 1.00 -19.10
CA GLU A 285 16.31 0.85 -20.55
C GLU A 285 15.75 2.11 -21.25
N ALA A 286 15.21 3.07 -20.50
CA ALA A 286 14.62 4.31 -21.01
C ALA A 286 15.62 5.12 -21.83
N ARG A 287 15.18 5.63 -22.98
CA ARG A 287 15.99 6.41 -23.93
C ARG A 287 15.64 7.89 -23.93
N THR A 288 14.51 8.24 -23.33
CA THR A 288 14.05 9.61 -23.16
C THR A 288 13.76 9.92 -21.69
N HIS A 289 13.81 11.19 -21.34
CA HIS A 289 13.45 11.64 -19.99
C HIS A 289 12.01 11.23 -19.62
N LEU A 290 11.05 11.35 -20.55
CA LEU A 290 9.66 10.97 -20.32
C LEU A 290 9.51 9.47 -20.02
N GLU A 291 10.14 8.60 -20.82
CA GLU A 291 10.15 7.14 -20.56
C GLU A 291 10.72 6.84 -19.17
N ARG A 292 11.79 7.53 -18.79
CA ARG A 292 12.49 7.35 -17.52
C ARG A 292 11.60 7.73 -16.34
N ILE A 293 10.97 8.91 -16.35
CA ILE A 293 10.06 9.32 -15.27
C ILE A 293 8.77 8.46 -15.23
N LYS A 294 8.26 8.01 -16.39
CA LYS A 294 7.13 7.06 -16.44
C LYS A 294 7.51 5.72 -15.81
N ALA A 295 8.72 5.20 -16.05
CA ALA A 295 9.19 3.98 -15.40
C ALA A 295 9.43 4.14 -13.88
N TYR A 296 9.68 5.36 -13.40
CA TYR A 296 9.89 5.63 -11.98
C TYR A 296 8.58 5.70 -11.17
N CYS A 297 7.51 6.28 -11.74
CA CYS A 297 6.29 6.59 -10.99
C CYS A 297 5.45 5.35 -10.62
N PHE A 298 5.08 5.22 -9.35
CA PHE A 298 4.19 4.15 -8.87
C PHE A 298 2.70 4.44 -9.09
N CYS A 299 2.31 5.71 -9.21
CA CYS A 299 0.90 6.07 -9.35
C CYS A 299 0.43 5.77 -10.77
N PRO A 300 -0.54 4.84 -10.98
CA PRO A 300 -0.99 4.49 -12.33
C PRO A 300 -1.75 5.63 -13.01
N ILE A 301 -2.30 6.60 -12.26
CA ILE A 301 -2.89 7.81 -12.84
C ILE A 301 -1.76 8.72 -13.32
N ILE A 302 -0.96 9.27 -12.40
CA ILE A 302 0.05 10.28 -12.75
C ILE A 302 1.07 9.78 -13.75
N ARG A 303 1.54 8.52 -13.62
CA ARG A 303 2.50 7.93 -14.55
C ARG A 303 2.07 8.08 -16.01
N ASN A 304 0.78 7.94 -16.31
CA ASN A 304 0.30 7.99 -17.69
C ASN A 304 0.19 9.43 -18.24
N PHE A 305 0.26 10.45 -17.39
CA PHE A 305 0.05 11.86 -17.73
C PHE A 305 1.21 12.77 -17.27
N LEU A 306 2.40 12.22 -17.03
CA LEU A 306 3.59 13.00 -16.63
C LEU A 306 4.06 14.01 -17.69
N ASP A 307 3.64 13.85 -18.94
CA ASP A 307 3.83 14.82 -20.03
C ASP A 307 2.83 15.99 -20.00
N GLN A 308 1.84 15.94 -19.10
CA GLN A 308 0.91 17.02 -18.83
C GLN A 308 1.33 17.82 -17.59
N ASN A 309 0.81 19.04 -17.44
CA ASN A 309 1.13 19.91 -16.30
C ASN A 309 0.43 19.43 -15.02
N VAL A 310 0.92 18.37 -14.41
CA VAL A 310 0.44 17.84 -13.13
C VAL A 310 1.02 18.66 -11.99
N SER A 311 0.17 19.19 -11.12
CA SER A 311 0.63 19.94 -9.96
C SER A 311 1.55 19.11 -9.06
N VAL A 312 2.64 19.75 -8.61
CA VAL A 312 3.54 19.23 -7.57
C VAL A 312 2.81 18.83 -6.29
N THR A 313 1.67 19.46 -5.98
CA THR A 313 0.86 19.17 -4.79
C THR A 313 0.53 17.69 -4.69
N PHE A 314 0.23 17.01 -5.81
CA PHE A 314 -0.06 15.58 -5.80
C PHE A 314 1.11 14.74 -5.27
N CYS A 315 2.34 15.11 -5.61
CA CYS A 315 3.53 14.35 -5.22
C CYS A 315 3.77 14.33 -3.71
N ASN A 316 3.11 15.20 -2.93
CA ASN A 316 3.08 15.08 -1.47
C ASN A 316 2.44 13.76 -0.99
N CYS A 317 1.68 13.06 -1.83
CA CYS A 317 1.17 11.71 -1.53
C CYS A 317 2.32 10.76 -1.25
N GLY A 318 3.43 10.89 -1.99
CA GLY A 318 4.64 10.12 -1.73
C GLY A 318 5.31 10.44 -0.39
N ALA A 319 5.10 11.63 0.18
CA ALA A 319 5.68 12.05 1.45
C ALA A 319 5.01 11.39 2.66
N GLY A 320 3.78 10.89 2.51
CA GLY A 320 3.09 10.15 3.57
C GLY A 320 3.75 8.83 3.92
N TRP A 321 4.57 8.27 3.03
CA TRP A 321 5.34 7.04 3.29
C TRP A 321 6.43 7.25 4.37
N PRO A 322 7.42 8.15 4.18
CA PRO A 322 8.38 8.46 5.24
C PRO A 322 7.71 9.13 6.45
N LYS A 323 6.57 9.82 6.28
CA LYS A 323 5.78 10.38 7.40
C LYS A 323 5.35 9.29 8.37
N GLN A 324 4.64 8.27 7.88
CA GLN A 324 4.15 7.17 8.72
C GLN A 324 5.30 6.47 9.45
N LEU A 325 6.41 6.18 8.74
CA LEU A 325 7.57 5.54 9.34
C LEU A 325 8.18 6.39 10.46
N TRP A 326 8.64 7.60 10.13
CA TRP A 326 9.46 8.38 11.07
C TRP A 326 8.64 9.03 12.17
N GLU A 327 7.42 9.49 11.91
CA GLU A 327 6.54 9.98 12.99
C GLU A 327 6.13 8.85 13.94
N GLY A 328 5.95 7.64 13.41
CA GLY A 328 5.69 6.46 14.23
C GLY A 328 6.88 6.06 15.10
N VAL A 329 8.10 6.13 14.56
CA VAL A 329 9.35 5.87 15.29
C VAL A 329 9.60 6.91 16.37
N PHE A 330 9.49 8.20 16.05
CA PHE A 330 9.77 9.28 17.01
C PHE A 330 8.57 9.67 17.88
N ARG A 331 7.39 9.12 17.59
CA ARG A 331 6.10 9.39 18.27
C ARG A 331 5.75 10.88 18.35
N GLN A 332 6.10 11.65 17.33
CA GLN A 332 5.78 13.06 17.22
C GLN A 332 5.67 13.49 15.75
N PRO A 333 4.91 14.56 15.45
CA PRO A 333 4.86 15.12 14.11
C PRO A 333 6.23 15.60 13.64
N LEU A 334 6.55 15.39 12.36
CA LEU A 334 7.79 15.83 11.73
C LEU A 334 7.50 16.72 10.54
N ARG A 335 8.41 17.65 10.28
CA ARG A 335 8.42 18.40 9.03
C ARG A 335 9.03 17.53 7.93
N ILE A 336 8.27 17.29 6.87
CA ILE A 336 8.73 16.56 5.69
C ILE A 336 8.53 17.42 4.46
N VAL A 337 9.58 17.56 3.65
CA VAL A 337 9.60 18.42 2.48
C VAL A 337 9.87 17.58 1.23
N LEU A 338 9.05 17.77 0.19
CA LEU A 338 9.29 17.23 -1.14
C LEU A 338 10.43 18.01 -1.82
N VAL A 339 11.62 17.41 -1.85
CA VAL A 339 12.84 18.01 -2.41
C VAL A 339 12.81 17.89 -3.93
N LYS A 340 12.66 16.67 -4.43
CA LYS A 340 12.60 16.34 -5.86
C LYS A 340 11.31 15.63 -6.20
N SER A 341 10.75 15.89 -7.38
CA SER A 341 9.60 15.15 -7.89
C SER A 341 9.56 15.09 -9.41
N LEU A 342 8.99 13.98 -9.92
CA LEU A 342 8.83 13.79 -11.37
C LEU A 342 8.01 14.93 -12.02
N THR A 343 7.02 15.47 -11.31
CA THR A 343 6.19 16.59 -11.79
C THR A 343 6.92 17.94 -11.82
N LYS A 344 8.10 18.05 -11.17
CA LYS A 344 9.01 19.19 -11.31
C LYS A 344 10.01 19.01 -12.46
N GLY A 345 10.01 17.85 -13.13
CA GLY A 345 11.00 17.46 -14.13
C GLY A 345 12.24 16.76 -13.56
N ASP A 346 12.23 16.35 -12.28
CA ASP A 346 13.29 15.51 -11.73
C ASP A 346 13.16 14.05 -12.23
N GLU A 347 14.26 13.30 -12.24
CA GLU A 347 14.25 11.87 -12.59
C GLU A 347 13.95 10.94 -11.41
N GLU A 348 13.88 11.51 -10.21
CA GLU A 348 13.65 10.79 -8.96
C GLU A 348 12.76 11.61 -8.02
N CYS A 349 12.09 10.92 -7.10
CA CYS A 349 11.38 11.54 -5.97
C CYS A 349 12.22 11.41 -4.71
N GLN A 350 12.46 12.54 -4.05
CA GLN A 350 13.22 12.61 -2.80
C GLN A 350 12.49 13.48 -1.77
N PHE A 351 12.51 13.02 -0.52
CA PHE A 351 11.90 13.69 0.63
C PHE A 351 12.95 13.97 1.69
N ALA A 352 12.93 15.18 2.24
CA ALA A 352 13.71 15.56 3.41
C ALA A 352 12.84 15.45 4.65
N VAL A 353 13.21 14.57 5.58
CA VAL A 353 12.59 14.42 6.90
C VAL A 353 13.47 15.16 7.89
N TYR A 354 12.95 16.26 8.44
CA TYR A 354 13.64 17.02 9.47
C TYR A 354 13.46 16.30 10.80
N LEU A 355 14.58 15.88 11.38
CA LEU A 355 14.62 15.16 12.65
C LEU A 355 14.17 16.10 13.79
N PRO A 356 13.67 15.55 14.90
CA PRO A 356 13.39 16.33 16.10
C PRO A 356 14.61 17.16 16.51
N GLY A 357 14.38 18.36 17.05
CA GLY A 357 15.45 19.20 17.58
C GLY A 357 16.21 18.52 18.72
N GLU A 358 17.39 19.05 19.04
CA GLU A 358 18.00 18.82 20.36
C GLU A 358 17.25 19.60 21.44
#